data_AF-A0A7X9XQB3-F1
#
_entry.id   AF-A0A7X9XQB3-F1
#
_cell.length_a   1.000
_cell.length_b   1.000
_cell.length_c   1.000
_cell.angle_alpha   90.00
_cell.angle_beta   90.00
_cell.angle_gamma   90.00
#
_symmetry.space_group_name_H-M   'P 1'
#
loop_
_entity.id
_entity.type
_entity.pdbx_description
1 polymer ?
#
loop_
_entity_poly.entity_id
_entity_poly.type
_entity_poly.pdbx_seq_one_letter_code
_entity_poly.pdbx_strand_id
1 'polypeptide(L)' 'MEWELGRYEDEYFLFLQKDNVNIVVDISKEEAFRIERDFNLKAVEYPF' A
#
# COMPACT_ATOMS: atom_id res chain seq x y z
N MET A 1 -8.73 -6.56 -10.46
CA MET A 1 -7.43 -5.86 -10.38
C MET A 1 -7.57 -4.93 -9.20
N GLU A 2 -6.89 -5.21 -8.11
CA GLU A 2 -7.08 -4.51 -6.84
C GLU A 2 -5.72 -4.03 -6.35
N TRP A 3 -5.66 -2.77 -5.93
CA TRP A 3 -4.50 -2.19 -5.29
C TRP A 3 -4.50 -2.60 -3.82
N GLU A 4 -3.34 -2.94 -3.30
CA GLU A 4 -3.14 -3.16 -1.87
C GLU A 4 -2.30 -2.02 -1.29
N LEU A 5 -2.70 -1.53 -0.12
CA LEU A 5 -1.90 -0.60 0.66
C LEU A 5 -0.94 -1.42 1.54
N GLY A 6 0.35 -1.30 1.28
CA GLY A 6 1.41 -1.96 2.05
C GLY A 6 2.18 -0.97 2.93
N ARG A 7 2.77 -1.50 3.98
CA ARG A 7 3.69 -0.79 4.88
C ARG A 7 4.89 -1.66 5.20
N TYR A 8 6.05 -1.02 5.32
CA TYR A 8 7.26 -1.62 5.87
C TYR A 8 7.99 -0.63 6.75
N GLU A 9 8.24 -1.04 7.99
CA GLU A 9 8.73 -0.15 9.05
C GLU A 9 7.84 1.11 9.15
N ASP A 10 8.32 2.24 8.61
CA ASP A 10 7.62 3.52 8.61
C ASP A 10 7.32 4.06 7.20
N GLU A 11 7.62 3.27 6.16
CA GLU A 11 7.38 3.60 4.75
C GLU A 11 6.09 2.94 4.24
N TYR A 12 5.37 3.65 3.37
CA TYR A 12 4.09 3.20 2.82
C TYR A 12 4.15 3.12 1.30
N PHE A 13 3.46 2.14 0.73
CA PHE A 13 3.43 1.94 -0.71
C PHE A 13 2.10 1.35 -1.18
N LEU A 14 1.75 1.62 -2.43
CA LEU A 14 0.70 0.92 -3.14
C LEU A 14 1.31 -0.20 -3.98
N PHE A 15 0.80 -1.40 -3.76
CA PHE A 15 1.21 -2.62 -4.44
C PHE A 15 0.11 -3.05 -5.41
N LEU A 16 0.51 -3.32 -6.66
CA LEU A 16 -0.36 -3.94 -7.65
C LEU A 16 0.36 -5.11 -8.31
N GLN A 17 -0.24 -6.30 -8.20
CA GLN A 17 0.23 -7.49 -8.88
C GLN A 17 -0.79 -7.94 -9.93
N LYS A 18 -0.30 -8.20 -11.14
CA LYS A 18 -1.07 -8.89 -12.17
C LYS A 18 -0.14 -9.70 -13.07
N ASP A 19 -0.49 -10.97 -13.26
CA ASP A 19 0.31 -11.93 -14.03
C ASP A 19 1.76 -11.94 -13.48
N ASN A 20 2.75 -11.64 -14.32
CA ASN A 20 4.17 -11.55 -13.93
C ASN A 20 4.66 -10.10 -13.76
N VAL A 21 3.74 -9.14 -13.60
CA VAL A 21 4.07 -7.72 -13.44
C VAL A 21 3.69 -7.26 -12.05
N ASN A 22 4.67 -6.66 -11.37
CA ASN A 22 4.51 -6.00 -10.08
C ASN A 22 4.77 -4.51 -10.26
N ILE A 23 3.86 -3.68 -9.76
CA ILE A 23 4.04 -2.23 -9.65
C ILE A 23 4.03 -1.89 -8.16
N VAL A 24 5.07 -1.18 -7.74
CA VAL A 24 5.18 -0.61 -6.40
C VAL A 24 5.28 0.90 -6.57
N VAL A 25 4.43 1.63 -5.86
CA VAL A 25 4.43 3.09 -5.84
C VAL A 25 4.58 3.51 -4.38
N ASP A 26 5.73 4.11 -4.05
CA ASP A 26 5.92 4.71 -2.74
C ASP A 26 4.95 5.89 -2.57
N ILE A 27 4.32 5.97 -1.40
CA ILE A 27 3.39 7.03 -1.04
C ILE A 27 3.78 7.64 0.30
N SER A 28 3.39 8.88 0.52
CA SER A 28 3.60 9.53 1.81
C SER A 28 2.73 8.90 2.91
N LYS A 29 3.16 9.06 4.17
CA LYS A 29 2.35 8.71 5.35
C LYS A 29 0.97 9.39 5.32
N GLU A 30 0.91 10.65 4.89
CA GLU A 30 -0.36 11.40 4.81
C GLU A 30 -1.33 10.75 3.80
N GLU A 31 -0.85 10.35 2.63
CA GLU A 31 -1.65 9.64 1.63
C GLU A 31 -2.13 8.29 2.17
N ALA A 32 -1.26 7.53 2.82
CA ALA A 32 -1.64 6.27 3.45
C ALA A 32 -2.77 6.45 4.48
N PHE A 33 -2.64 7.39 5.40
CA PHE A 33 -3.68 7.68 6.39
C PHE A 33 -5.01 8.10 5.75
N ARG A 34 -4.97 8.88 4.67
CA ARG A 34 -6.17 9.23 3.91
C ARG A 34 -6.83 8.00 3.30
N ILE A 35 -6.06 7.09 2.71
CA ILE A 35 -6.57 5.84 2.12
C ILE A 35 -7.18 4.94 3.21
N GLU A 36 -6.48 4.71 4.31
CA GLU A 36 -7.00 3.92 5.44
C GLU A 36 -8.35 4.45 5.94
N ARG A 37 -8.45 5.78 6.11
CA ARG A 37 -9.68 6.44 6.57
C ARG A 37 -10.80 6.36 5.52
N ASP A 38 -10.52 6.76 4.29
CA ASP A 38 -11.55 6.94 3.25
C ASP A 38 -12.11 5.60 2.77
N PHE A 39 -11.31 4.53 2.83
CA PHE A 39 -11.71 3.17 2.44
C PHE A 39 -11.95 2.23 3.62
N ASN A 40 -11.82 2.72 4.86
CA ASN A 40 -11.97 1.95 6.10
C ASN A 40 -11.16 0.63 6.09
N LEU A 41 -9.88 0.76 5.77
CA LEU A 41 -8.91 -0.34 5.68
C LEU A 41 -7.66 -0.03 6.51
N LYS A 42 -6.76 -1.01 6.60
CA LYS A 42 -5.42 -0.83 7.19
C LYS A 42 -4.35 -1.29 6.20
N ALA A 43 -3.20 -0.64 6.24
CA ALA A 43 -2.04 -1.09 5.49
C ALA A 43 -1.63 -2.50 5.93
N VAL A 44 -1.27 -3.35 4.97
CA VAL A 44 -0.71 -4.68 5.22
C VAL A 44 0.76 -4.51 5.59
N GLU A 45 1.14 -5.02 6.76
CA GLU A 45 2.53 -5.00 7.23
C GLU A 45 3.32 -6.11 6.52
N TYR A 46 4.35 -5.72 5.78
CA TYR A 46 5.23 -6.64 5.09
C TYR A 46 6.52 -6.87 5.89
N PRO A 47 7.08 -8.09 5.90
CA PRO A 47 8.24 -8.42 6.73
C PRO A 47 9.59 -8.35 6.01
N PHE A 48 9.71 -7.67 4.87
CA PHE A 48 10.83 -7.91 3.94
C PHE A 48 12.24 -7.69 4.50
#